data_AF-A0A3D5W3M1-F1
#
_entry.id   AF-A0A3D5W3M1-F1
#
_cell.length_a   1.000
_cell.length_b   1.000
_cell.length_c   1.000
_cell.angle_alpha   90.00
_cell.angle_beta   90.00
_cell.angle_gamma   90.00
#
_symmetry.space_group_name_H-M   'P 1'
#
loop_
_entity.id
_entity.type
_entity.pdbx_description
1 polymer ?
#
loop_
_entity_poly.entity_id
_entity_poly.type
_entity_poly.pdbx_seq_one_letter_code
_entity_poly.pdbx_strand_id
1 'polypeptide(L)' 'FEERNAWYRTQARVERDNLAGPLYDELLSQVGEEFLIREIDVWDKMIVVLDSGEHRPTLLRARKKL' A
#
# COMPACT_ATOMS: atom_id res chain seq x y z
N PHE A 1 -14.67 -17.03 -1.73
CA PHE A 1 -14.16 -15.70 -2.09
C PHE A 1 -13.16 -15.31 -1.02
N GLU A 2 -11.87 -15.32 -1.33
CA GLU A 2 -10.86 -14.75 -0.44
C GLU A 2 -11.19 -13.29 -0.16
N GLU A 3 -11.10 -12.87 1.10
CA GLU A 3 -11.36 -11.49 1.48
C GLU A 3 -10.14 -10.64 1.05
N ARG A 4 -10.22 -10.07 -0.15
CA ARG A 4 -9.12 -9.29 -0.74
C ARG A 4 -8.68 -8.10 0.13
N ASN A 5 -9.55 -7.57 0.97
CA ASN A 5 -9.15 -6.50 1.89
C ASN A 5 -8.21 -7.02 2.99
N ALA A 6 -8.43 -8.19 3.59
CA ALA A 6 -7.45 -8.80 4.50
C ALA A 6 -6.10 -9.06 3.84
N TRP A 7 -6.10 -9.57 2.60
CA TRP A 7 -4.86 -9.72 1.84
C TRP A 7 -4.17 -8.37 1.66
N TYR A 8 -4.89 -7.34 1.19
CA TYR A 8 -4.31 -6.03 0.92
C TYR A 8 -3.81 -5.33 2.18
N ARG A 9 -4.48 -5.48 3.33
CA ARG A 9 -3.97 -5.00 4.63
C ARG A 9 -2.59 -5.56 4.94
N THR A 10 -2.38 -6.84 4.68
CA THR A 10 -1.10 -7.52 4.91
C THR A 10 -0.05 -7.04 3.91
N GLN A 11 -0.40 -6.98 2.62
CA GLN A 11 0.52 -6.49 1.58
C GLN A 11 0.93 -5.04 1.81
N ALA A 12 0.00 -4.18 2.25
CA ALA A 12 0.31 -2.77 2.46
C ALA A 12 1.42 -2.56 3.49
N ARG A 13 1.51 -3.43 4.51
CA ARG A 13 2.59 -3.41 5.50
C ARG A 13 3.91 -3.87 4.92
N VAL A 14 3.89 -4.93 4.10
CA VAL A 14 5.10 -5.42 3.40
C VAL A 14 5.67 -4.32 2.50
N GLU A 15 4.83 -3.65 1.71
CA GLU A 15 5.28 -2.57 0.84
C GLU A 15 5.84 -1.38 1.66
N ARG A 16 5.15 -0.98 2.73
CA ARG A 16 5.64 0.06 3.65
C ARG A 16 7.01 -0.31 4.24
N ASP A 17 7.18 -1.55 4.70
CA ASP A 17 8.44 -2.03 5.29
C ASP A 17 9.57 -2.14 4.24
N ASN A 18 9.21 -2.42 2.98
CA ASN A 18 10.15 -2.37 1.86
C ASN A 18 10.63 -0.93 1.60
N LEU A 19 9.70 0.05 1.57
CA LEU A 19 10.03 1.47 1.39
C LEU A 19 10.96 1.97 2.50
N ALA A 20 10.70 1.59 3.75
CA ALA A 20 11.49 1.97 4.92
C ALA A 20 12.71 1.07 5.18
N GLY A 21 12.98 0.10 4.31
CA GLY A 21 13.98 -0.94 4.54
C GLY A 21 14.72 -1.30 3.25
N PRO A 22 14.55 -2.53 2.71
CA PRO A 22 15.35 -3.03 1.59
C PRO A 22 15.39 -2.13 0.33
N LEU A 23 14.36 -1.32 0.08
CA LEU A 23 14.30 -0.44 -1.10
C LEU A 23 14.73 1.00 -0.78
N TYR A 24 15.02 1.33 0.49
CA TYR A 24 15.21 2.71 0.92
C TYR A 24 16.34 3.41 0.17
N ASP A 25 17.54 2.82 0.13
CA ASP A 25 18.71 3.44 -0.49
C ASP A 25 18.55 3.62 -2.01
N GLU A 26 17.96 2.61 -2.67
CA GLU A 26 17.67 2.67 -4.10
C GLU A 26 16.67 3.79 -4.40
N LEU A 27 15.55 3.84 -3.68
CA LEU A 27 14.51 4.84 -3.90
C LEU A 27 14.99 6.23 -3.52
N LEU A 28 15.75 6.37 -2.43
CA LEU A 28 16.35 7.63 -1.99
C LEU A 28 17.16 8.27 -3.12
N SER A 29 17.94 7.45 -3.86
CA SER A 29 18.73 7.92 -5.00
C SER A 29 17.89 8.40 -6.19
N GLN A 30 16.65 7.89 -6.33
CA GLN A 30 15.77 8.18 -7.46
C GLN A 30 14.84 9.37 -7.21
N VAL A 31 14.27 9.47 -6.01
CA VAL A 31 13.20 10.44 -5.70
C VAL A 31 13.60 11.50 -4.67
N GLY A 32 14.71 11.29 -3.96
CA GLY A 32 15.18 12.19 -2.91
C GLY A 32 14.54 11.94 -1.54
N GLU A 33 15.23 12.41 -0.50
CA GLU A 33 14.91 12.12 0.91
C GLU A 33 13.56 12.66 1.34
N GLU A 34 13.29 13.94 1.07
CA GLU A 34 12.06 14.62 1.49
C GLU A 34 10.82 13.90 0.95
N PHE A 35 10.87 13.49 -0.33
CA PHE A 35 9.78 12.76 -0.95
C PHE A 35 9.63 11.36 -0.33
N LEU A 36 10.71 10.60 -0.20
CA LEU A 36 10.65 9.24 0.32
C LEU A 36 10.14 9.19 1.77
N ILE A 37 10.62 10.08 2.63
CA ILE A 37 10.14 10.19 4.02
C ILE A 37 8.65 10.53 4.06
N ARG A 38 8.20 11.47 3.21
CA ARG A 38 6.79 11.82 3.11
C ARG A 38 5.94 10.63 2.65
N GLU A 39 6.41 9.86 1.68
CA GLU A 39 5.67 8.68 1.21
C GLU A 39 5.58 7.62 2.30
N ILE A 40 6.65 7.33 3.05
CA ILE A 40 6.58 6.40 4.19
C ILE A 40 5.51 6.83 5.22
N ASP A 41 5.43 8.13 5.54
CA ASP A 41 4.40 8.69 6.43
C ASP A 41 2.97 8.57 5.84
N VAL A 42 2.82 8.74 4.52
CA VAL A 42 1.53 8.50 3.83
C VAL A 42 1.12 7.04 3.94
N TRP A 43 2.04 6.10 3.77
CA TRP A 43 1.78 4.68 3.92
C TRP A 43 1.39 4.32 5.36
N ASP A 44 2.06 4.89 6.36
CA ASP A 44 1.69 4.73 7.78
C ASP A 44 0.26 5.18 8.05
N LYS A 45 -0.14 6.34 7.52
CA LYS A 45 -1.52 6.84 7.63
C LYS A 45 -2.52 5.96 6.88
N MET A 46 -2.19 5.52 5.68
CA MET A 46 -3.05 4.64 4.88
C MET A 46 -3.35 3.34 5.62
N ILE A 47 -2.36 2.75 6.28
CA ILE A 47 -2.50 1.53 7.07
C ILE A 47 -3.54 1.71 8.19
N VAL A 48 -3.55 2.85 8.89
CA VAL A 48 -4.56 3.15 9.92
C VAL A 48 -5.98 3.14 9.35
N VAL A 49 -6.18 3.70 8.15
CA VAL A 49 -7.49 3.74 7.48
C VAL A 49 -7.91 2.35 6.95
N LEU A 50 -6.94 1.54 6.54
CA LEU A 50 -7.19 0.14 6.17
C LEU A 50 -7.60 -0.71 7.38
N ASP A 51 -6.97 -0.48 8.53
CA ASP A 51 -7.31 -1.15 9.80
C ASP A 51 -8.70 -0.75 10.31
N SER A 52 -9.07 0.53 10.19
CA SER A 52 -10.42 1.00 10.53
C SER A 52 -11.50 0.45 9.59
N GLY A 53 -11.11 0.00 8.40
CA GLY A 53 -12.00 -0.52 7.37
C GLY A 53 -12.80 0.54 6.62
N GLU A 54 -12.46 1.82 6.82
CA GLU A 54 -12.98 2.97 6.06
C GLU A 54 -12.50 2.93 4.60
N HIS A 55 -11.26 2.49 4.37
CA HIS A 55 -10.75 2.23 3.03
C HIS A 55 -10.84 0.75 2.68
N ARG A 56 -11.54 0.43 1.58
CA ARG A 56 -11.71 -0.94 1.06
C ARG A 56 -11.47 -0.97 -0.44
N PRO A 57 -10.22 -1.24 -0.88
CA PRO A 57 -9.89 -1.37 -2.28
C PRO A 57 -10.80 -2.38 -2.97
N THR A 58 -11.52 -1.92 -4.00
CA THR A 58 -12.51 -2.74 -4.69
C THR A 58 -11.94 -3.23 -6.02
N LEU A 59 -12.06 -4.52 -6.29
CA LEU A 59 -11.80 -5.09 -7.61
C LEU A 59 -13.11 -5.61 -8.19
N LEU A 60 -13.58 -4.94 -9.24
CA LEU A 60 -14.76 -5.32 -10.01
C LEU A 60 -14.33 -6.08 -11.27
N ARG A 61 -14.98 -7.22 -11.52
CA ARG A 61 -14.81 -7.98 -12.76
C ARG A 61 -16.18 -8.27 -13.34
N ALA A 62 -16.39 -7.90 -14.60
CA ALA A 62 -17.61 -8.20 -15.34
C ALA A 62 -17.27 -8.84 -16.70
N ARG A 63 -18.21 -9.64 -17.21
CA ARG A 63 -18.17 -10.18 -18.57
C ARG A 63 -19.50 -9.86 -19.24
N LYS A 64 -19.47 -9.35 -20.46
CA LYS A 64 -20.68 -9.19 -21.28
C LYS A 64 -21.28 -10.58 -21.54
N LYS A 65 -22.58 -10.73 -21.28
CA LYS A 65 -23.33 -11.93 -21.68
C LYS A 65 -23.37 -11.97 -23.21
N LEU A 66 -22.97 -13.09 -23.81
CA LEU A 66 -23.14 -13.32 -25.25
C LEU A 66 -24.63 -13.37 -25.59
#